data_AF-A0A257UI77-F1
#
_entry.id   AF-A0A257UI77-F1
#
_cell.length_a   1.000
_cell.length_b   1.000
_cell.length_c   1.000
_cell.angle_alpha   90.00
_cell.angle_beta   90.00
_cell.angle_gamma   90.00
#
_symmetry.space_group_name_H-M   'P 1'
#
loop_
_entity.id
_entity.type
_entity.pdbx_description
1 polymer ?
#
loop_
_entity_poly.entity_id
_entity_poly.type
_entity_poly.pdbx_seq_one_letter_code
_entity_poly.pdbx_strand_id
1 'polypeptide(L)'
;MIVLNFLYALLSFVLLLAVLIIVHEFGHYLAGRLQGFAIDAFSVGFGPKLLEVKGKYNPWQFRWILLGGYVKFREEVGEGGDAGEDAPSQPQGPGEPFFKKKRWQRFIVMIMGVTFNALLAYGIYSSLAMYGMEESVLRDQPPVVGWVAPSLPAAKAGI
;
A
#
# COMPACT_ATOMS: atom_id res chain seq x y z
N MET A 1 29.04 8.15 -11.30
CA MET A 1 28.50 7.07 -10.44
C MET A 1 27.47 7.56 -9.43
N ILE A 2 27.72 8.65 -8.68
CA ILE A 2 26.78 9.17 -7.65
C ILE A 2 25.39 9.50 -8.23
N VAL A 3 25.31 10.26 -9.32
CA VAL A 3 24.03 10.69 -9.92
C VAL A 3 23.20 9.50 -10.42
N LEU A 4 23.86 8.49 -11.01
CA LEU A 4 23.19 7.28 -11.50
C LEU A 4 22.62 6.46 -10.34
N ASN A 5 23.39 6.27 -9.26
CA ASN A 5 22.94 5.55 -8.08
C ASN A 5 21.77 6.27 -7.40
N PHE A 6 21.80 7.61 -7.37
CA PHE A 6 20.70 8.41 -6.86
C PHE A 6 19.43 8.23 -7.70
N LEU A 7 19.55 8.32 -9.04
CA LEU A 7 18.40 8.15 -9.93
C LEU A 7 17.81 6.74 -9.82
N TYR A 8 18.66 5.72 -9.73
CA TYR A 8 18.24 4.34 -9.49
C TYR A 8 17.46 4.21 -8.18
N ALA A 9 18.03 4.69 -7.06
CA ALA A 9 17.36 4.63 -5.76
C ALA A 9 16.02 5.38 -5.76
N LEU A 10 15.98 6.56 -6.37
CA LEU A 10 14.75 7.36 -6.48
C LEU A 10 13.68 6.63 -7.29
N LEU A 11 14.05 6.07 -8.45
CA LEU A 11 13.10 5.37 -9.32
C LEU A 11 12.60 4.08 -8.68
N SER A 12 13.49 3.32 -8.03
CA SER A 12 13.13 2.13 -7.25
C SER A 12 12.21 2.48 -6.09
N PHE A 13 12.46 3.58 -5.37
CA PHE A 13 11.61 4.05 -4.29
C PHE A 13 10.20 4.40 -4.78
N VAL A 14 10.10 5.20 -5.85
CA VAL A 14 8.81 5.59 -6.43
C VAL A 14 8.03 4.36 -6.92
N LEU A 15 8.70 3.43 -7.60
CA LEU A 15 8.09 2.21 -8.09
C LEU A 15 7.57 1.33 -6.95
N LEU A 16 8.38 1.12 -5.91
CA LEU A 16 8.01 0.30 -4.76
C LEU A 16 6.85 0.94 -3.98
N LEU A 17 6.89 2.27 -3.80
CA LEU A 17 5.82 3.01 -3.16
C LEU A 17 4.51 2.92 -3.97
N ALA A 18 4.58 3.05 -5.30
CA ALA A 18 3.40 2.90 -6.16
C ALA A 18 2.77 1.50 -6.02
N VAL A 19 3.58 0.44 -6.01
CA VAL A 19 3.08 -0.93 -5.80
C VAL A 19 2.44 -1.09 -4.41
N LEU A 20 3.09 -0.58 -3.35
CA LEU A 20 2.54 -0.62 -1.99
C LEU A 20 1.19 0.07 -1.90
N ILE A 21 1.04 1.24 -2.52
CA ILE A 21 -0.21 2.00 -2.49
C ILE A 21 -1.30 1.26 -3.27
N ILE A 22 -1.00 0.75 -4.48
CA ILE A 22 -1.98 0.01 -5.28
C ILE A 22 -2.50 -1.21 -4.52
N VAL A 23 -1.60 -1.99 -3.89
CA VAL A 23 -1.99 -3.18 -3.13
C VAL A 23 -2.75 -2.82 -1.86
N HIS A 24 -2.38 -1.73 -1.18
CA HIS A 24 -3.11 -1.19 -0.04
C HIS A 24 -4.56 -0.82 -0.40
N GLU A 25 -4.73 0.02 -1.41
CA GLU A 25 -6.07 0.43 -1.86
C GLU A 25 -6.87 -0.78 -2.35
N PHE A 26 -6.21 -1.72 -3.04
CA PHE A 26 -6.85 -2.96 -3.48
C PHE A 26 -7.40 -3.79 -2.31
N GLY A 27 -6.71 -3.80 -1.16
CA GLY A 27 -7.21 -4.43 0.06
C GLY A 27 -8.52 -3.83 0.55
N HIS A 28 -8.61 -2.50 0.64
CA HIS A 28 -9.85 -1.79 0.97
C HIS A 28 -10.97 -2.09 -0.03
N TYR A 29 -10.65 -2.00 -1.32
CA TYR A 29 -11.59 -2.25 -2.41
C TYR A 29 -12.17 -3.66 -2.37
N LEU A 30 -11.30 -4.67 -2.30
CA LEU A 30 -11.72 -6.06 -2.29
C LEU A 30 -12.59 -6.36 -1.07
N ALA A 31 -12.18 -5.90 0.11
CA ALA A 31 -12.96 -6.05 1.33
C ALA A 31 -14.34 -5.36 1.24
N GLY A 32 -14.40 -4.17 0.64
CA GLY A 32 -15.63 -3.44 0.39
C GLY A 32 -16.56 -4.17 -0.58
N ARG A 33 -16.03 -4.68 -1.69
CA ARG A 33 -16.80 -5.44 -2.69
C ARG A 33 -17.37 -6.73 -2.10
N LEU A 34 -16.56 -7.48 -1.35
CA LEU A 34 -16.99 -8.74 -0.71
C LEU A 34 -18.07 -8.51 0.36
N GLN A 35 -18.04 -7.37 1.05
CA GLN A 35 -19.05 -7.02 2.07
C GLN A 35 -20.24 -6.22 1.51
N GLY A 36 -20.28 -6.00 0.20
CA GLY A 36 -21.38 -5.32 -0.49
C GLY A 36 -21.48 -3.82 -0.16
N PHE A 37 -20.34 -3.14 0.01
CA PHE A 37 -20.29 -1.68 0.08
C PHE A 37 -20.51 -1.07 -1.31
N ALA A 38 -21.25 0.03 -1.37
CA ALA A 38 -21.29 0.88 -2.54
C ALA A 38 -19.96 1.65 -2.65
N ILE A 39 -19.27 1.51 -3.78
CA ILE A 39 -17.98 2.13 -4.05
C ILE A 39 -18.14 3.01 -5.28
N ASP A 40 -17.91 4.30 -5.12
CA ASP A 40 -18.03 5.31 -6.17
C ASP A 40 -16.75 5.43 -7.00
N ALA A 41 -15.59 5.22 -6.39
CA ALA A 41 -14.31 5.29 -7.08
C ALA A 41 -13.23 4.40 -6.45
N PHE A 42 -12.34 3.90 -7.30
CA PHE A 42 -11.09 3.23 -7.00
C PHE A 42 -10.02 3.95 -7.81
N SER A 43 -9.26 4.84 -7.16
CA SER A 43 -8.26 5.67 -7.79
C SER A 43 -6.87 5.12 -7.55
N VAL A 44 -6.13 4.90 -8.64
CA VAL A 44 -4.67 4.80 -8.60
C VAL A 44 -4.11 6.16 -8.95
N GLY A 45 -3.49 6.80 -7.97
CA GLY A 45 -2.91 8.14 -8.07
C GLY A 45 -3.84 9.30 -7.70
N PHE A 46 -3.27 10.51 -7.73
CA PHE A 46 -3.92 11.80 -7.49
C PHE A 46 -3.82 12.74 -8.71
N GLY A 47 -4.52 13.88 -8.63
CA GLY A 47 -4.47 14.93 -9.63
C GLY A 47 -5.42 14.68 -10.81
N PRO A 48 -5.12 15.23 -12.01
CA PRO A 48 -6.02 15.11 -13.16
C PRO A 48 -6.19 13.64 -13.56
N LYS A 49 -7.44 13.27 -13.87
CA LYS A 49 -7.83 11.95 -14.35
C LYS A 49 -7.26 11.74 -15.75
N LEU A 50 -6.41 10.71 -15.91
CA LEU A 50 -5.84 10.33 -17.20
C LEU A 50 -6.75 9.35 -17.92
N LEU A 51 -7.16 8.32 -17.20
CA LEU A 51 -7.96 7.22 -17.73
C LEU A 51 -9.02 6.86 -16.71
N GLU A 52 -10.19 6.51 -17.21
CA GLU A 52 -11.29 5.97 -16.42
C GLU A 52 -11.86 4.80 -17.18
N VAL A 53 -11.97 3.67 -16.50
CA VAL A 53 -12.53 2.46 -17.07
C VAL A 53 -14.04 2.64 -17.12
N LYS A 54 -14.56 3.09 -18.26
CA LYS A 54 -15.99 3.27 -18.48
C LYS A 54 -16.69 1.91 -18.44
N GLY A 55 -17.56 1.71 -17.45
CA GLY A 55 -18.39 0.53 -17.32
C GLY A 55 -19.50 0.75 -16.29
N LYS A 56 -20.60 0.01 -16.41
CA LYS A 56 -21.83 0.23 -15.62
C LYS A 56 -21.59 0.30 -14.10
N TYR A 57 -20.59 -0.43 -13.61
CA TYR A 57 -20.22 -0.52 -12.18
C TYR A 57 -18.71 -0.65 -11.98
N ASN A 58 -17.92 0.01 -12.84
CA ASN A 58 -16.46 -0.02 -12.76
C ASN A 58 -15.95 1.26 -12.09
N PRO A 59 -15.47 1.20 -10.84
CA PRO A 59 -15.01 2.39 -10.13
C PRO A 59 -13.56 2.77 -10.51
N TRP A 60 -12.91 2.07 -11.45
CA TRP A 60 -11.48 2.17 -11.70
C TRP A 60 -11.10 3.44 -12.48
N GLN A 61 -10.24 4.25 -11.87
CA GLN A 61 -9.64 5.43 -12.49
C GLN A 61 -8.14 5.48 -12.23
N PHE A 62 -7.41 6.01 -13.21
CA PHE A 62 -5.97 6.25 -13.14
C PHE A 62 -5.71 7.75 -13.28
N ARG A 63 -4.91 8.30 -12.36
CA ARG A 63 -4.57 9.72 -12.29
C ARG A 63 -3.07 9.94 -12.42
N TRP A 64 -2.68 11.16 -12.74
CA TRP A 64 -1.31 11.51 -13.10
C TRP A 64 -0.26 11.21 -12.02
N ILE A 65 -0.57 11.47 -10.75
CA ILE A 65 0.40 11.38 -9.66
C ILE A 65 0.30 10.01 -8.99
N LEU A 66 1.19 9.06 -9.31
CA LEU A 66 1.18 7.69 -8.78
C LEU A 66 1.63 7.55 -7.31
N LEU A 67 1.93 8.66 -6.62
CA LEU A 67 2.33 8.69 -5.21
C LEU A 67 1.12 8.60 -4.26
N GLY A 68 0.07 7.89 -4.67
CA GLY A 68 -1.22 7.96 -4.00
C GLY A 68 -2.31 7.09 -4.60
N GLY A 69 -3.46 7.11 -3.95
CA GLY A 69 -4.65 6.39 -4.34
C GLY A 69 -5.74 6.55 -3.29
N TYR A 70 -6.96 6.16 -3.64
CA TYR A 70 -8.05 6.11 -2.67
C TYR A 70 -9.19 5.22 -3.17
N VAL A 71 -9.91 4.62 -2.21
CA VAL A 71 -11.23 4.02 -2.45
C VAL A 71 -12.32 4.93 -1.88
N LYS A 72 -13.14 5.51 -2.75
CA LYS A 72 -14.28 6.34 -2.35
C LYS A 72 -15.50 5.45 -2.12
N PHE A 73 -15.83 5.21 -0.86
CA PHE A 73 -17.07 4.57 -0.48
C PHE A 73 -18.22 5.57 -0.52
N ARG A 74 -19.40 5.13 -0.98
CA ARG A 74 -20.57 6.00 -1.04
C ARG A 74 -21.06 6.32 0.36
N GLU A 75 -21.24 7.60 0.65
CA GLU A 75 -21.86 8.07 1.89
C GLU A 75 -23.36 8.36 1.65
N GLU A 76 -24.17 8.34 2.70
CA GLU A 76 -25.58 8.74 2.55
C GLU A 76 -25.68 10.22 2.19
N VAL A 77 -26.57 10.56 1.26
CA VAL A 77 -26.85 11.96 0.92
C VAL A 77 -27.57 12.59 2.12
N GLY A 78 -26.81 13.24 3.01
CA GLY A 78 -27.36 13.84 4.23
C GLY A 78 -26.35 14.43 5.21
N GLU A 79 -25.08 14.00 5.20
CA GLU A 79 -24.06 14.53 6.13
C GLU A 79 -22.78 14.96 5.40
N GLY A 80 -22.70 16.25 5.05
CA GLY A 80 -21.44 17.00 5.04
C GLY A 80 -20.42 16.81 3.90
N GLY A 81 -20.67 15.97 2.90
CA GLY A 81 -19.72 15.79 1.80
C GLY A 81 -19.80 16.91 0.76
N ASP A 82 -18.83 17.83 0.77
CA ASP A 82 -18.55 18.73 -0.36
C ASP A 82 -18.43 17.87 -1.63
N ALA A 83 -19.44 17.97 -2.50
CA ALA A 83 -19.42 17.33 -3.80
C ALA A 83 -18.48 18.15 -4.70
N GLY A 84 -17.18 18.05 -4.43
CA GLY A 84 -16.15 18.58 -5.32
C GLY A 84 -16.38 18.07 -6.75
N GLU A 85 -15.88 18.80 -7.74
CA GLU A 85 -16.14 18.67 -9.19
C GLU A 85 -15.97 17.25 -9.78
N ASP A 86 -15.43 16.30 -9.01
CA ASP A 86 -15.23 14.89 -9.34
C ASP A 86 -16.34 13.94 -8.81
N ALA A 87 -17.46 14.45 -8.27
CA ALA A 87 -18.58 13.61 -7.83
C ALA A 87 -19.24 12.91 -9.05
N PRO A 88 -19.29 11.56 -9.10
CA PRO A 88 -20.02 10.89 -10.16
C PRO A 88 -21.48 11.31 -10.11
N SER A 89 -21.98 11.81 -11.24
CA SER A 89 -23.29 12.46 -11.37
C SER A 89 -24.48 11.54 -11.09
N GLN A 90 -24.27 10.23 -10.87
CA GLN A 90 -25.28 9.31 -10.35
C GLN A 90 -24.67 8.16 -9.53
N PRO A 91 -25.43 7.60 -8.57
CA PRO A 91 -25.03 6.42 -7.82
C PRO A 91 -24.87 5.19 -8.73
N GLN A 92 -23.65 4.94 -9.20
CA GLN A 92 -23.33 3.79 -10.05
C GLN A 92 -22.73 2.67 -9.20
N GLY A 93 -23.52 1.65 -8.88
CA GLY A 93 -23.02 0.47 -8.16
C GLY A 93 -24.07 -0.22 -7.29
N PRO A 94 -24.16 -1.57 -7.31
CA PRO A 94 -24.86 -2.30 -6.26
C PRO A 94 -24.10 -2.19 -4.92
N GLY A 95 -24.82 -2.23 -3.81
CA GLY A 95 -24.25 -2.19 -2.46
C GLY A 95 -24.91 -1.13 -1.58
N GLU A 96 -24.57 -1.15 -0.30
CA GLU A 96 -25.11 -0.20 0.68
C GLU A 96 -24.09 0.91 0.97
N PRO A 97 -24.54 2.15 1.24
CA PRO A 97 -23.68 3.23 1.70
C PRO A 97 -22.87 2.84 2.93
N PHE A 98 -21.69 3.43 3.06
CA PHE A 98 -20.71 3.14 4.11
C PHE A 98 -21.34 3.19 5.50
N PHE A 99 -22.16 4.19 5.79
CA PHE A 99 -22.77 4.38 7.10
C PHE A 99 -23.95 3.44 7.40
N LYS A 100 -24.53 2.75 6.40
CA LYS A 100 -25.54 1.69 6.60
C LYS A 100 -24.94 0.37 7.07
N LYS A 101 -23.66 0.14 6.79
CA LYS A 101 -22.98 -1.11 7.17
C LYS A 101 -22.73 -1.18 8.67
N LYS A 102 -22.72 -2.41 9.21
CA LYS A 102 -22.42 -2.63 10.63
C LYS A 102 -21.02 -2.11 10.96
N ARG A 103 -20.83 -1.62 12.18
CA ARG A 103 -19.56 -1.02 12.63
C ARG A 103 -18.35 -1.95 12.41
N TRP A 104 -18.52 -3.26 12.65
CA TRP A 104 -17.45 -4.24 12.45
C TRP A 104 -17.07 -4.42 10.97
N GLN A 105 -18.04 -4.32 10.04
CA GLN A 105 -17.78 -4.43 8.60
C GLN A 105 -16.95 -3.25 8.12
N ARG A 106 -17.30 -2.04 8.59
CA ARG A 106 -16.52 -0.82 8.31
C ARG A 106 -15.12 -0.93 8.87
N PHE A 107 -14.99 -1.43 10.10
CA PHE A 107 -13.68 -1.67 10.72
C PHE A 107 -12.82 -2.62 9.89
N ILE A 108 -13.37 -3.75 9.44
CA ILE A 108 -12.64 -4.67 8.55
C ILE A 108 -12.19 -3.94 7.30
N VAL A 109 -13.09 -3.27 6.58
CA VAL A 109 -12.71 -2.53 5.36
C VAL A 109 -11.57 -1.57 5.63
N MET A 110 -11.58 -0.81 6.74
CA MET A 110 -10.52 0.14 7.10
C MET A 110 -9.16 -0.49 7.43
N ILE A 111 -9.09 -1.75 7.89
CA ILE A 111 -7.81 -2.40 8.21
C ILE A 111 -7.26 -3.23 7.04
N MET A 112 -8.10 -3.54 6.05
CA MET A 112 -7.71 -4.47 4.99
C MET A 112 -6.61 -3.93 4.07
N GLY A 113 -6.44 -2.60 3.94
CA GLY A 113 -5.32 -2.04 3.19
C GLY A 113 -3.96 -2.36 3.83
N VAL A 114 -3.81 -2.11 5.14
CA VAL A 114 -2.58 -2.48 5.88
C VAL A 114 -2.36 -3.99 5.87
N THR A 115 -3.45 -4.75 6.02
CA THR A 115 -3.40 -6.23 5.97
C THR A 115 -2.85 -6.71 4.63
N PHE A 116 -3.29 -6.14 3.51
CA PHE A 116 -2.79 -6.49 2.18
C PHE A 116 -1.32 -6.12 1.99
N ASN A 117 -0.86 -5.00 2.55
CA ASN A 117 0.57 -4.67 2.54
C ASN A 117 1.41 -5.66 3.37
N ALA A 118 0.90 -6.10 4.52
CA ALA A 118 1.56 -7.13 5.32
C ALA A 118 1.63 -8.47 4.56
N LEU A 119 0.56 -8.86 3.87
CA LEU A 119 0.54 -10.04 3.00
C LEU A 119 1.50 -9.91 1.81
N LEU A 120 1.57 -8.74 1.19
CA LEU A 120 2.53 -8.45 0.12
C LEU A 120 3.96 -8.59 0.62
N ALA A 121 4.29 -7.98 1.76
CA ALA A 121 5.61 -8.08 2.37
C ALA A 121 5.95 -9.55 2.67
N TYR A 122 5.04 -10.28 3.31
CA TYR A 122 5.21 -11.71 3.57
C TYR A 122 5.47 -12.51 2.28
N GLY A 123 4.70 -12.26 1.22
CA GLY A 123 4.86 -12.92 -0.08
C GLY A 123 6.19 -12.60 -0.75
N ILE A 124 6.64 -11.34 -0.71
CA ILE A 124 7.95 -10.92 -1.26
C ILE A 124 9.09 -11.56 -0.47
N TYR A 125 9.09 -11.48 0.87
CA TYR A 125 10.16 -12.08 1.67
C TYR A 125 10.21 -13.60 1.53
N SER A 126 9.05 -14.26 1.49
CA SER A 126 8.97 -15.71 1.30
C SER A 126 9.48 -16.11 -0.08
N SER A 127 9.13 -15.38 -1.13
CA SER A 127 9.60 -15.69 -2.49
C SER A 127 11.10 -15.46 -2.65
N LEU A 128 11.65 -14.40 -2.05
CA LEU A 128 13.10 -14.17 -2.02
C LEU A 128 13.85 -15.26 -1.26
N ALA A 129 13.31 -15.73 -0.12
CA ALA A 129 13.88 -16.84 0.63
C ALA A 129 13.87 -18.14 -0.19
N MET A 130 12.79 -18.41 -0.94
CA MET A 130 12.68 -19.58 -1.80
C MET A 130 13.56 -19.49 -3.05
N TYR A 131 13.77 -18.30 -3.61
CA TYR A 131 14.65 -18.08 -4.76
C TYR A 131 16.13 -18.31 -4.43
N GLY A 132 16.49 -18.42 -3.15
CA GLY A 132 17.86 -18.66 -2.73
C GLY A 132 18.74 -17.46 -3.01
N MET A 133 18.38 -16.28 -2.48
CA MET A 133 19.31 -15.16 -2.46
C MET A 133 20.62 -15.62 -1.81
N GLU A 134 21.76 -15.26 -2.44
CA GLU A 134 23.09 -15.42 -1.84
C GLU A 134 23.01 -14.94 -0.39
N GLU A 135 23.13 -15.88 0.54
CA GLU A 135 23.35 -15.51 1.92
C GLU A 135 24.56 -14.59 1.92
N SER A 136 24.41 -13.42 2.56
CA SER A 136 25.52 -12.49 2.71
C SER A 136 26.75 -13.27 3.12
N VAL A 137 27.88 -13.04 2.46
CA VAL A 137 29.21 -13.63 2.73
C VAL A 137 29.59 -13.60 4.23
N LEU A 138 28.87 -12.81 5.04
CA LEU A 138 28.93 -12.72 6.49
C LEU A 138 28.36 -13.91 7.27
N ARG A 139 27.49 -14.76 6.70
CA ARG A 139 26.90 -15.91 7.44
C ARG A 139 27.92 -17.03 7.67
N ASP A 140 28.86 -17.19 6.73
CA ASP A 140 29.96 -18.17 6.80
C ASP A 140 31.20 -17.63 7.51
N GLN A 141 31.22 -16.35 7.90
CA GLN A 141 32.31 -15.83 8.72
C GLN A 141 32.01 -16.09 10.19
N PRO A 142 32.98 -16.62 10.96
CA PRO A 142 32.82 -16.72 12.40
C PRO A 142 32.55 -15.31 12.97
N PRO A 143 31.65 -15.16 13.95
CA PRO A 143 31.41 -13.87 14.59
C PRO A 143 32.73 -13.37 15.18
N VAL A 144 33.29 -12.32 14.57
CA VAL A 144 34.50 -11.66 15.04
C VAL A 144 34.12 -10.45 15.87
N VAL A 145 34.91 -10.20 16.91
CA VAL A 145 34.76 -9.02 17.74
C VAL A 145 35.13 -7.81 16.89
N GLY A 146 34.12 -7.05 16.45
CA GLY A 146 34.35 -5.89 15.58
C GLY A 146 35.01 -4.72 16.32
N TRP A 147 34.67 -4.52 17.60
CA TRP A 147 35.24 -3.45 18.41
C TRP A 147 35.09 -3.74 19.90
N VAL A 148 36.12 -3.37 20.68
CA VAL A 148 36.10 -3.45 22.14
C VAL A 148 36.47 -2.09 22.74
N ALA A 149 35.68 -1.64 23.71
CA ALA A 149 35.97 -0.42 24.44
C ALA A 149 37.26 -0.59 25.30
N PRO A 150 38.27 0.28 25.17
CA PRO A 150 39.60 0.08 25.77
C PRO A 150 39.61 -0.06 27.30
N SER A 151 38.63 0.50 28.01
CA SER A 151 38.58 0.53 29.48
C SER A 151 37.86 -0.67 30.10
N LEU A 152 37.21 -1.52 29.29
CA LEU A 152 36.37 -2.60 29.78
C LEU A 152 37.14 -3.90 30.06
N PRO A 153 36.58 -4.81 30.88
CA PRO A 153 37.19 -6.10 31.17
C PRO A 153 37.54 -6.92 29.92
N ALA A 154 36.76 -6.80 28.83
CA ALA A 154 37.03 -7.48 27.57
C ALA A 154 38.39 -7.07 26.96
N ALA A 155 38.70 -5.77 26.91
CA ALA A 155 39.98 -5.28 26.41
C ALA A 155 41.15 -5.72 27.31
N LYS A 156 40.94 -5.72 28.65
CA LYS A 156 41.94 -6.21 29.61
C LYS A 156 42.18 -7.71 29.50
N ALA A 157 41.18 -8.46 29.04
CA ALA A 157 41.26 -9.90 28.81
C ALA A 157 41.83 -10.28 27.43
N GLY A 158 42.17 -9.30 26.59
CA GLY A 158 42.71 -9.54 25.24
C GLY A 158 41.67 -10.07 24.25
N ILE A 159 40.38 -9.81 24.51
CA ILE A 159 39.25 -10.05 23.59
C ILE A 159 39.20 -8.92 22.57
#